data_AF-A0A6B9FZG8-F1
#
_entry.id   AF-A0A6B9FZG8-F1
#
_cell.length_a   1.000
_cell.length_b   1.000
_cell.length_c   1.000
_cell.angle_alpha   90.00
_cell.angle_beta   90.00
_cell.angle_gamma   90.00
#
_symmetry.space_group_name_H-M   'P 1'
#
loop_
_entity.id
_entity.type
_entity.pdbx_description
1 polymer ?
#
loop_
_entity_poly.entity_id
_entity_poly.type
_entity_poly.pdbx_seq_one_letter_code
_entity_poly.pdbx_strand_id
1 'polypeptide(L)'
;MKHSNDISLLKKFTPNEIKSEVFSSEITFFKYYQRNKSEELRELIIHIDNANYSGLFINGGDSSVRILTEFTGETIGILAGRNSVYFFKLYINENVGELISFILIKRKKRTEEELQLMAKKLGVKEIPH
;
A
#
# COMPACT_ATOMS: atom_id res chain seq x y z
N MET A 1 4.45 -19.91 -12.85
CA MET A 1 5.75 -20.01 -12.15
C MET A 1 6.52 -18.67 -12.14
N LYS A 2 5.90 -17.54 -11.74
CA LYS A 2 6.61 -16.24 -11.57
C LYS A 2 6.88 -15.86 -10.09
N HIS A 3 6.39 -16.65 -9.13
CA HIS A 3 6.30 -16.23 -7.72
C HIS A 3 7.58 -16.34 -6.88
N SER A 4 8.59 -17.13 -7.25
CA SER A 4 9.73 -17.39 -6.35
C SER A 4 10.71 -16.23 -6.22
N ASN A 5 11.04 -15.55 -7.33
CA ASN A 5 11.91 -14.35 -7.32
C ASN A 5 11.24 -13.14 -6.68
N ASP A 6 9.91 -13.07 -6.78
CA ASP A 6 9.11 -11.98 -6.26
C ASP A 6 9.06 -11.99 -4.72
N ILE A 7 8.93 -13.17 -4.11
CA ILE A 7 8.94 -13.33 -2.65
C ILE A 7 10.34 -13.08 -2.06
N SER A 8 11.42 -13.44 -2.77
CA SER A 8 12.78 -13.17 -2.29
C SER A 8 13.08 -11.67 -2.27
N LEU A 9 12.63 -10.93 -3.29
CA LEU A 9 12.69 -9.47 -3.32
C LEU A 9 11.88 -8.85 -2.16
N LEU A 10 10.67 -9.35 -1.92
CA LEU A 10 9.87 -8.85 -0.79
C LEU A 10 10.58 -9.06 0.55
N LYS A 11 11.13 -10.26 0.80
CA LYS A 11 11.90 -10.55 2.03
C LYS A 11 13.13 -9.67 2.17
N LYS A 12 13.79 -9.34 1.05
CA LYS A 12 14.97 -8.47 1.00
C LYS A 12 14.62 -7.02 1.38
N PHE A 13 13.53 -6.48 0.84
CA PHE A 13 13.19 -5.07 0.97
C PHE A 13 12.25 -4.74 2.13
N THR A 14 11.58 -5.72 2.74
CA THR A 14 10.69 -5.46 3.86
C THR A 14 11.50 -5.02 5.09
N PRO A 15 11.32 -3.79 5.59
CA PRO A 15 12.03 -3.33 6.78
C PRO A 15 11.53 -4.09 8.02
N ASN A 16 12.41 -4.23 9.01
CA ASN A 16 12.13 -5.01 10.23
C ASN A 16 10.88 -4.50 10.97
N GLU A 17 10.62 -3.20 10.90
CA GLU A 17 9.50 -2.50 11.55
C GLU A 17 8.11 -2.98 11.13
N ILE A 18 7.95 -3.52 9.92
CA ILE A 18 6.65 -4.02 9.41
C ILE A 18 6.68 -5.50 9.05
N LYS A 19 7.79 -6.19 9.34
CA LYS A 19 8.03 -7.55 8.86
C LYS A 19 7.01 -8.53 9.44
N SER A 20 6.67 -8.38 10.73
CA SER A 20 5.62 -9.16 11.39
C SER A 20 4.27 -9.03 10.69
N GLU A 21 3.90 -7.83 10.28
CA GLU A 21 2.60 -7.53 9.68
C GLU A 21 2.52 -8.03 8.24
N VAL A 22 3.58 -7.80 7.46
CA VAL A 22 3.69 -8.26 6.06
C VAL A 22 3.59 -9.77 5.98
N PHE A 23 4.27 -10.49 6.87
CA PHE A 23 4.32 -11.96 6.88
C PHE A 23 3.39 -12.60 7.94
N SER A 24 2.44 -11.85 8.49
CA SER A 24 1.47 -12.36 9.48
C SER A 24 0.52 -13.43 8.92
N SER A 25 0.36 -13.48 7.60
CA SER A 25 -0.48 -14.45 6.89
C SER A 25 -0.02 -14.58 5.44
N GLU A 26 -0.61 -15.53 4.70
CA GLU A 26 -0.32 -15.76 3.29
C GLU A 26 -0.53 -14.49 2.45
N ILE A 27 0.44 -14.22 1.56
CA ILE A 27 0.39 -13.11 0.63
C ILE A 27 -0.49 -13.50 -0.55
N THR A 28 -1.67 -12.89 -0.63
CA THR A 28 -2.70 -13.20 -1.65
C THR A 28 -2.57 -12.35 -2.91
N PHE A 29 -1.83 -11.25 -2.84
CA PHE A 29 -1.50 -10.41 -3.98
C PHE A 29 -0.09 -9.86 -3.80
N PHE A 30 0.67 -9.89 -4.89
CA PHE A 30 1.99 -9.29 -4.95
C PHE A 30 2.32 -8.87 -6.37
N LYS A 31 2.87 -7.67 -6.54
CA LYS A 31 3.27 -7.15 -7.85
C LYS A 31 4.40 -6.14 -7.70
N TYR A 32 5.44 -6.31 -8.54
CA TYR A 32 6.39 -5.26 -8.84
C TYR A 32 5.94 -4.46 -10.06
N TYR A 33 6.09 -3.14 -9.99
CA TYR A 33 5.92 -2.25 -11.14
C TYR A 33 6.70 -0.95 -10.93
N GLN A 34 7.00 -0.26 -12.03
CA GLN A 34 7.59 1.08 -12.00
C GLN A 34 6.51 2.14 -12.21
N ARG A 35 6.73 3.33 -11.66
CA ARG A 35 5.80 4.45 -11.79
C ARG A 35 6.52 5.79 -11.71
N ASN A 36 5.96 6.81 -12.35
CA ASN A 36 6.40 8.19 -12.14
C ASN A 36 6.17 8.60 -10.67
N LYS A 37 7.20 9.17 -10.05
CA LYS A 37 7.20 9.59 -8.65
C LYS A 37 6.16 10.65 -8.35
N SER A 38 6.01 11.65 -9.23
CA SER A 38 5.09 12.77 -9.00
C SER A 38 3.62 12.31 -8.99
N GLU A 39 3.27 11.34 -9.84
CA GLU A 39 1.95 10.73 -9.87
C GLU A 39 1.67 9.91 -8.61
N GLU A 40 2.62 9.05 -8.20
CA GLU A 40 2.47 8.26 -6.98
C GLU A 40 2.38 9.15 -5.73
N LEU A 41 3.18 10.22 -5.66
CA LEU A 41 3.15 11.17 -4.56
C LEU A 41 1.78 11.86 -4.46
N ARG A 42 1.23 12.31 -5.60
CA ARG A 42 -0.10 12.90 -5.67
C ARG A 42 -1.18 11.92 -5.19
N GLU A 43 -1.13 10.67 -5.62
CA GLU A 43 -2.08 9.64 -5.17
C GLU A 43 -1.94 9.31 -3.69
N LEU A 44 -0.71 9.21 -3.18
CA LEU A 44 -0.44 8.95 -1.77
C LEU A 44 -1.03 10.05 -0.88
N ILE A 45 -0.88 11.32 -1.25
CA ILE A 45 -1.47 12.46 -0.52
C ILE A 45 -3.00 12.30 -0.47
N ILE A 46 -3.64 12.03 -1.60
CA ILE A 46 -5.10 11.79 -1.67
C ILE A 46 -5.51 10.61 -0.78
N HIS A 47 -4.71 9.53 -0.75
CA HIS A 47 -4.99 8.38 0.10
C HIS A 47 -4.85 8.70 1.59
N ILE A 48 -3.86 9.51 1.98
CA ILE A 48 -3.68 9.96 3.37
C ILE A 48 -4.87 10.82 3.79
N ASP A 49 -5.29 11.79 2.97
CA ASP A 49 -6.43 12.65 3.25
C ASP A 49 -7.72 11.83 3.44
N ASN A 50 -7.96 10.87 2.55
CA ASN A 50 -9.10 9.96 2.65
C ASN A 50 -9.02 9.04 3.87
N ALA A 51 -7.82 8.57 4.23
CA ALA A 51 -7.61 7.75 5.41
C ALA A 51 -7.95 8.56 6.67
N ASN A 52 -7.42 9.77 6.79
CA ASN A 52 -7.70 10.70 7.88
C ASN A 52 -9.20 11.01 8.00
N TYR A 53 -9.87 11.28 6.88
CA TYR A 53 -11.31 11.53 6.87
C TYR A 53 -12.14 10.32 7.33
N SER A 54 -11.68 9.10 7.05
CA SER A 54 -12.39 7.86 7.37
C SER A 54 -11.97 7.20 8.69
N GLY A 55 -11.03 7.80 9.43
CA GLY A 55 -10.45 7.22 10.64
C GLY A 55 -9.52 6.02 10.37
N LEU A 56 -9.08 5.83 9.13
CA LEU A 56 -8.05 4.87 8.77
C LEU A 56 -6.67 5.50 8.96
N PHE A 57 -5.68 4.66 9.28
CA PHE A 57 -4.29 5.07 9.44
C PHE A 57 -3.39 4.38 8.42
N ILE A 58 -2.52 5.17 7.78
CA ILE A 58 -1.48 4.68 6.86
C ILE A 58 -0.14 4.80 7.58
N ASN A 59 0.36 3.68 8.11
CA ASN A 59 1.69 3.66 8.70
C ASN A 59 2.73 3.94 7.61
N GLY A 60 3.67 4.84 7.87
CA GLY A 60 4.67 5.31 6.92
C GLY A 60 4.14 6.30 5.87
N GLY A 61 2.89 6.76 5.95
CA GLY A 61 2.28 7.69 4.99
C GLY A 61 3.03 9.03 4.91
N ASP A 62 3.03 9.81 5.99
CA ASP A 62 3.64 11.14 6.01
C ASP A 62 5.16 11.10 5.81
N SER A 63 5.83 10.08 6.37
CA SER A 63 7.27 9.87 6.14
C SER A 63 7.55 9.55 4.67
N SER A 64 6.71 8.73 4.03
CA SER A 64 6.84 8.45 2.59
C SER A 64 6.62 9.70 1.74
N VAL A 65 5.64 10.55 2.07
CA VAL A 65 5.43 11.83 1.36
C VAL A 65 6.69 12.69 1.43
N ARG A 66 7.27 12.86 2.62
CA ARG A 66 8.51 13.64 2.80
C ARG A 66 9.66 13.07 1.98
N ILE A 67 9.95 11.77 2.16
CA ILE A 67 11.09 11.11 1.50
C ILE A 67 10.93 11.11 -0.02
N LEU A 68 9.73 10.83 -0.54
CA LEU A 68 9.47 10.85 -1.99
C LEU A 68 9.49 12.26 -2.56
N THR A 69 9.22 13.30 -1.78
CA THR A 69 9.38 14.69 -2.22
C THR A 69 10.87 15.03 -2.42
N GLU A 70 11.72 14.58 -1.50
CA GLU A 70 13.18 14.82 -1.52
C GLU A 70 13.93 13.88 -2.49
N PHE A 71 13.34 12.74 -2.85
CA PHE A 71 13.94 11.78 -3.77
C PHE A 71 14.16 12.38 -5.16
N THR A 72 15.38 12.28 -5.69
CA THR A 72 15.78 12.96 -6.94
C THR A 72 15.37 12.22 -8.22
N GLY A 73 15.09 10.92 -8.16
CA GLY A 73 14.67 10.14 -9.34
C GLY A 73 13.27 10.53 -9.83
N GLU A 74 13.02 10.35 -11.12
CA GLU A 74 11.70 10.62 -11.72
C GLU A 74 10.78 9.41 -11.64
N THR A 75 11.36 8.21 -11.67
CA THR A 75 10.66 6.94 -11.58
C THR A 75 11.00 6.27 -10.24
N ILE A 76 10.06 5.48 -9.74
CA ILE A 76 10.24 4.64 -8.56
C ILE A 76 9.76 3.24 -8.87
N GLY A 77 10.45 2.25 -8.32
CA GLY A 77 9.93 0.89 -8.27
C GLY A 77 8.99 0.74 -7.07
N ILE A 78 7.92 -0.03 -7.24
CA ILE A 78 6.93 -0.29 -6.20
C ILE A 78 6.73 -1.79 -6.10
N LEU A 79 6.98 -2.35 -4.91
CA LEU A 79 6.52 -3.69 -4.54
C LEU A 79 5.23 -3.54 -3.74
N ALA A 80 4.10 -3.74 -4.41
CA ALA A 80 2.80 -3.72 -3.76
C ALA A 80 2.36 -5.13 -3.40
N GLY A 81 1.81 -5.30 -2.21
CA GLY A 81 1.31 -6.58 -1.77
C GLY A 81 0.18 -6.49 -0.77
N ARG A 82 -0.51 -7.60 -0.56
CA ARG A 82 -1.51 -7.72 0.49
C ARG A 82 -1.59 -9.13 1.04
N ASN A 83 -1.89 -9.21 2.32
CA ASN A 83 -2.33 -10.43 2.97
C ASN A 83 -3.79 -10.27 3.45
N SER A 84 -4.26 -11.16 4.32
CA SER A 84 -5.64 -11.13 4.79
C SER A 84 -5.96 -9.90 5.65
N VAL A 85 -4.96 -9.30 6.30
CA VAL A 85 -5.12 -8.21 7.27
C VAL A 85 -4.52 -6.89 6.78
N TYR A 86 -3.49 -6.92 5.94
CA TYR A 86 -2.69 -5.75 5.58
C TYR A 86 -2.56 -5.58 4.08
N PHE A 87 -2.54 -4.32 3.64
CA PHE A 87 -2.02 -3.91 2.34
C PHE A 87 -0.74 -3.11 2.57
N PHE A 88 0.25 -3.27 1.70
CA PHE A 88 1.51 -2.54 1.80
C PHE A 88 2.05 -2.17 0.42
N LYS A 89 2.84 -1.10 0.38
CA LYS A 89 3.73 -0.78 -0.73
C LYS A 89 5.12 -0.54 -0.17
N LEU A 90 6.13 -1.09 -0.83
CA LEU A 90 7.53 -0.75 -0.62
C LEU A 90 7.99 0.08 -1.81
N TYR A 91 8.44 1.30 -1.55
CA TYR A 91 9.03 2.18 -2.54
C TYR A 91 10.51 1.87 -2.63
N ILE A 92 10.98 1.47 -3.80
CA ILE A 92 12.36 1.08 -4.06
C ILE A 92 12.93 1.96 -5.18
N ASN A 93 14.22 2.22 -5.13
CA ASN A 93 14.86 2.99 -6.20
C ASN A 93 14.79 2.25 -7.56
N GLU A 94 14.94 3.00 -8.66
CA GLU A 94 14.79 2.49 -10.03
C GLU A 94 15.68 1.27 -10.32
N ASN A 95 16.83 1.21 -9.66
CA ASN A 95 17.84 0.16 -9.82
C ASN A 95 17.63 -1.06 -8.90
N VAL A 96 16.54 -1.13 -8.14
CA VAL A 96 16.25 -2.24 -7.19
C VAL A 96 17.43 -2.47 -6.22
N GLY A 97 18.11 -1.39 -5.84
CA GLY A 97 19.25 -1.41 -4.94
C GLY A 97 18.84 -1.23 -3.48
N GLU A 98 17.90 -0.32 -3.22
CA GLU A 98 17.57 0.14 -1.88
C GLU A 98 16.08 0.44 -1.70
N LEU A 99 15.60 0.22 -0.47
CA LEU A 99 14.30 0.68 0.00
C LEU A 99 14.37 2.19 0.25
N ILE A 100 13.46 2.94 -0.37
CA ILE A 100 13.28 4.38 -0.15
C ILE A 100 12.38 4.60 1.07
N SER A 101 11.19 4.01 1.05
CA SER A 101 10.18 4.16 2.09
C SER A 101 9.11 3.07 1.96
N PHE A 102 8.12 3.05 2.85
CA PHE A 102 7.02 2.11 2.80
C PHE A 102 5.71 2.75 3.26
N ILE A 103 4.61 2.15 2.83
CA ILE A 103 3.32 2.32 3.50
C ILE A 103 2.76 0.96 3.91
N LEU A 104 2.08 0.94 5.06
CA LEU A 104 1.35 -0.22 5.57
C LEU A 104 -0.03 0.23 6.04
N ILE A 105 -1.06 -0.44 5.55
CA ILE A 105 -2.46 -0.15 5.85
C ILE A 105 -3.09 -1.40 6.43
N LYS A 106 -3.61 -1.29 7.65
CA LYS A 106 -4.45 -2.33 8.23
C LYS A 106 -5.82 -2.30 7.57
N ARG A 107 -6.18 -3.39 6.89
CA ARG A 107 -7.47 -3.56 6.22
C ARG A 107 -8.50 -3.97 7.28
N LYS A 108 -9.40 -3.06 7.63
CA LYS A 108 -10.60 -3.42 8.39
C LYS A 108 -11.58 -4.09 7.44
N LYS A 109 -12.08 -5.29 7.78
CA LYS A 109 -13.28 -5.82 7.14
C LYS A 109 -14.43 -4.91 7.57
N ARG A 110 -15.01 -4.18 6.62
CA ARG A 110 -16.16 -3.31 6.92
C ARG A 110 -17.33 -4.17 7.37
N THR A 111 -18.09 -3.68 8.35
CA THR A 111 -19.34 -4.34 8.74
C THR A 111 -20.36 -4.21 7.61
N GLU A 112 -21.35 -5.09 7.60
CA GLU A 112 -22.43 -5.03 6.62
C GLU A 112 -23.19 -3.69 6.68
N GLU A 113 -23.33 -3.13 7.87
CA GLU A 113 -23.91 -1.80 8.12
C GLU A 113 -23.06 -0.68 7.50
N GLU A 114 -21.73 -0.73 7.65
CA GLU A 114 -20.81 0.24 7.02
C GLU A 114 -20.89 0.16 5.49
N LEU A 115 -21.04 -1.05 4.94
CA LEU A 115 -21.22 -1.27 3.51
C LEU A 115 -22.56 -0.73 3.02
N GLN A 116 -23.66 -1.01 3.73
CA GLN A 116 -25.00 -0.50 3.42
C GLN A 116 -25.07 1.03 3.46
N LEU A 117 -24.42 1.65 4.46
CA LEU A 117 -24.34 3.11 4.55
C LEU A 117 -23.60 3.74 3.36
N MET A 118 -22.51 3.12 2.92
CA MET A 118 -21.77 3.59 1.73
C MET A 118 -22.56 3.38 0.45
N ALA A 119 -23.20 2.22 0.27
CA ALA A 119 -24.06 1.96 -0.87
C ALA A 119 -25.16 3.01 -0.98
N LYS A 120 -25.82 3.34 0.13
CA LYS A 120 -26.84 4.40 0.19
C LYS A 120 -26.28 5.77 -0.18
N LYS A 121 -25.09 6.16 0.31
CA LYS A 121 -24.43 7.42 -0.06
C LYS A 121 -24.08 7.50 -1.55
N LEU A 122 -23.80 6.35 -2.18
CA LEU A 122 -23.48 6.24 -3.60
C LEU A 122 -24.72 6.03 -4.49
N GLY A 123 -25.93 6.01 -3.91
CA GLY A 123 -27.18 5.76 -4.64
C GLY A 123 -27.37 4.30 -5.09
N VAL A 124 -26.60 3.36 -4.54
CA VAL A 124 -26.71 1.93 -4.82
C VAL A 124 -27.83 1.35 -3.95
N LYS A 125 -28.84 0.76 -4.60
CA LYS A 125 -30.06 0.25 -3.94
C LYS A 125 -29.86 -1.11 -3.27
N GLU A 126 -28.98 -1.95 -3.82
CA GLU A 126 -28.71 -3.30 -3.31
C GLU A 126 -27.22 -3.63 -3.41
N ILE A 127 -26.68 -4.25 -2.36
CA ILE A 127 -25.30 -4.76 -2.35
C ILE A 127 -25.40 -6.24 -2.73
N PRO A 128 -24.80 -6.70 -3.84
CA PRO A 128 -24.82 -8.11 -4.20
C PRO A 128 -24.13 -8.95 -3.12
N HIS A 129 -24.81 -10.03 -2.72
CA HIS A 129 -24.34 -11.01 -1.73
C HIS A 129 -23.21 -11.90 -2.27
#